data_AF-A0A846SVP0-F1
#
_entry.id   AF-A0A846SVP0-F1
#
_cell.length_a   1.000
_cell.length_b   1.000
_cell.length_c   1.000
_cell.angle_alpha   90.00
_cell.angle_beta   90.00
_cell.angle_gamma   90.00
#
_symmetry.space_group_name_H-M   'P 1'
#
loop_
_entity.id
_entity.type
_entity.pdbx_description
1 polymer ?
#
loop_
_entity_poly.entity_id
_entity_poly.type
_entity_poly.pdbx_seq_one_letter_code
_entity_poly.pdbx_strand_id
1 'polypeptide(L)'
;MKTFVSYCHEQGKWVWERLVPCLKAGGAEVLIDRERFELGKAIVGQMDALQDQADKHLLVLSDDYLKSDYCCHEMDRAIALDPDFKSGIVIPVLRGACTLPPSIKTPNPLYADLCDDSNSDPWTQILQQCNATGLGTTAPAWLTARDDLARYLERNQSANLVVGNGVNWRALLEHLVNDYPLGLAPVDLQDPDTTSRRGLLSAIAKALGERVSLADKPRDLADFKALLATRSNTRIALTHFDLAPHRDYYDVDLFAALRYLMMDMRKLTLLVQSRTRFAALLPKENPLSDIDIKTVELRARP
;
A
#
# COMPACT_ATOMS: atom_id res chain seq x y z
N MET A 1 -16.73 -8.89 -2.49
CA MET A 1 -16.54 -10.34 -2.66
C MET A 1 -15.47 -10.77 -1.68
N LYS A 2 -15.74 -11.83 -0.93
CA LYS A 2 -14.85 -12.38 0.08
C LYS A 2 -13.96 -13.45 -0.54
N THR A 3 -12.66 -13.25 -0.48
CA THR A 3 -11.67 -14.19 -1.01
C THR A 3 -10.88 -14.79 0.15
N PHE A 4 -11.00 -16.09 0.34
CA PHE A 4 -10.13 -16.83 1.25
C PHE A 4 -8.82 -17.16 0.55
N VAL A 5 -7.70 -16.89 1.22
CA VAL A 5 -6.36 -17.19 0.69
C VAL A 5 -5.76 -18.32 1.52
N SER A 6 -5.68 -19.51 0.93
CA SER A 6 -4.97 -20.65 1.48
C SER A 6 -3.52 -20.65 1.01
N TYR A 7 -2.58 -20.72 1.94
CA TYR A 7 -1.14 -20.68 1.68
C TYR A 7 -0.38 -21.38 2.82
N CYS A 8 0.86 -21.82 2.57
CA CYS A 8 1.72 -22.36 3.61
C CYS A 8 2.58 -21.26 4.27
N HIS A 9 3.08 -21.53 5.47
CA HIS A 9 3.81 -20.54 6.26
C HIS A 9 5.06 -19.99 5.52
N GLU A 10 5.76 -20.85 4.78
CA GLU A 10 6.95 -20.53 3.99
C GLU A 10 6.66 -19.51 2.89
N GLN A 11 5.45 -19.53 2.33
CA GLN A 11 5.00 -18.56 1.31
C GLN A 11 4.49 -17.26 1.93
N GLY A 12 4.30 -17.23 3.25
CA GLY A 12 3.54 -16.20 3.89
C GLY A 12 4.07 -14.80 3.62
N LYS A 13 5.40 -14.60 3.67
CA LYS A 13 6.00 -13.28 3.37
C LYS A 13 5.51 -12.73 2.04
N TRP A 14 5.52 -13.58 1.00
CA TRP A 14 5.03 -13.19 -0.32
C TRP A 14 3.52 -12.93 -0.31
N VAL A 15 2.74 -13.77 0.37
CA VAL A 15 1.28 -13.58 0.46
C VAL A 15 0.93 -12.26 1.14
N TRP A 16 1.51 -11.97 2.31
CA TRP A 16 1.20 -10.76 3.08
C TRP A 16 1.77 -9.49 2.46
N GLU A 17 2.96 -9.55 1.85
CA GLU A 17 3.59 -8.36 1.30
C GLU A 17 3.25 -8.12 -0.18
N ARG A 18 2.68 -9.09 -0.90
CA ARG A 18 2.45 -8.97 -2.35
C ARG A 18 0.99 -9.23 -2.73
N LEU A 19 0.49 -10.42 -2.41
CA LEU A 19 -0.84 -10.86 -2.87
C LEU A 19 -1.98 -10.14 -2.15
N VAL A 20 -2.01 -10.19 -0.82
CA VAL A 20 -3.07 -9.60 0.00
C VAL A 20 -3.18 -8.08 -0.22
N PRO A 21 -2.09 -7.30 -0.27
CA PRO A 21 -2.15 -5.88 -0.55
C PRO A 21 -2.82 -5.56 -1.89
N CYS A 22 -2.46 -6.31 -2.95
CA CYS A 22 -3.07 -6.14 -4.26
C CYS A 22 -4.56 -6.52 -4.28
N LEU A 23 -4.95 -7.60 -3.60
CA LEU A 23 -6.37 -7.97 -3.49
C LEU A 23 -7.18 -6.90 -2.75
N LYS A 24 -6.71 -6.45 -1.58
CA LYS A 24 -7.36 -5.41 -0.77
C LYS A 24 -7.43 -4.07 -1.51
N ALA A 25 -6.31 -3.60 -2.07
CA ALA A 25 -6.26 -2.38 -2.88
C ALA A 25 -7.14 -2.49 -4.14
N GLY A 26 -7.36 -3.71 -4.64
CA GLY A 26 -8.26 -3.99 -5.75
C GLY A 26 -9.74 -3.97 -5.37
N GLY A 27 -10.06 -3.98 -4.07
CA GLY A 27 -11.44 -3.96 -3.55
C GLY A 27 -11.97 -5.31 -3.08
N ALA A 28 -11.15 -6.37 -3.02
CA ALA A 28 -11.56 -7.63 -2.40
C ALA A 28 -11.51 -7.55 -0.87
N GLU A 29 -12.47 -8.20 -0.23
CA GLU A 29 -12.40 -8.49 1.20
C GLU A 29 -11.59 -9.79 1.36
N VAL A 30 -10.39 -9.69 1.92
CA VAL A 30 -9.51 -10.86 2.06
C VAL A 30 -9.73 -11.52 3.41
N LEU A 31 -10.02 -12.83 3.39
CA LEU A 31 -10.11 -13.68 4.56
C LEU A 31 -8.78 -14.44 4.70
N ILE A 32 -8.03 -14.13 5.75
CA ILE A 32 -6.70 -14.69 6.02
C ILE A 32 -6.49 -14.90 7.52
N ASP A 33 -5.68 -15.91 7.83
CA ASP A 33 -5.41 -16.47 9.15
C ASP A 33 -4.89 -15.44 10.19
N ARG A 34 -3.98 -14.55 9.79
CA ARG A 34 -3.30 -13.61 10.69
C ARG A 34 -4.19 -12.52 11.28
N GLU A 35 -5.34 -12.24 10.68
CA GLU A 35 -6.17 -11.07 11.02
C GLU A 35 -7.35 -11.40 11.94
N ARG A 36 -7.67 -12.69 12.19
CA ARG A 36 -8.97 -13.06 12.79
C ARG A 36 -8.97 -14.19 13.83
N PHE A 37 -7.82 -14.67 14.31
CA PHE A 37 -7.83 -15.67 15.37
C PHE A 37 -7.97 -15.08 16.78
N GLU A 38 -8.92 -15.62 17.52
CA GLU A 38 -9.09 -15.35 18.93
C GLU A 38 -8.20 -16.31 19.75
N LEU A 39 -7.48 -15.75 20.72
CA LEU A 39 -6.69 -16.53 21.67
C LEU A 39 -7.62 -17.46 22.47
N GLY A 40 -7.24 -18.74 22.59
CA GLY A 40 -7.95 -19.74 23.39
C GLY A 40 -8.94 -20.64 22.63
N LYS A 41 -9.09 -20.46 21.31
CA LYS A 41 -9.88 -21.36 20.44
C LYS A 41 -8.97 -22.22 19.56
N ALA A 42 -9.42 -23.41 19.18
CA ALA A 42 -8.70 -24.27 18.23
C ALA A 42 -8.56 -23.56 16.88
N ILE A 43 -7.35 -23.56 16.30
CA ILE A 43 -7.05 -22.87 15.04
C ILE A 43 -7.87 -23.46 13.90
N VAL A 44 -7.90 -24.79 13.78
CA VAL A 44 -8.59 -25.52 12.70
C VAL A 44 -10.06 -25.12 12.59
N GLY A 45 -10.82 -25.16 13.69
CA GLY A 45 -12.26 -24.82 13.65
C GLY A 45 -12.56 -23.35 13.37
N GLN A 46 -11.64 -22.43 13.71
CA GLN A 46 -11.79 -21.01 13.36
C GLN A 46 -11.52 -20.76 11.88
N MET A 47 -10.55 -21.48 11.32
CA MET A 47 -10.14 -21.38 9.93
C MET A 47 -11.20 -21.97 8.99
N ASP A 48 -11.76 -23.13 9.36
CA ASP A 48 -12.91 -23.74 8.68
C ASP A 48 -14.09 -22.76 8.58
N ALA A 49 -14.47 -22.16 9.71
CA ALA A 49 -15.55 -21.19 9.77
C ALA A 49 -15.25 -19.90 8.99
N LEU A 50 -13.97 -19.55 8.83
CA LEU A 50 -13.54 -18.44 8.01
C LEU A 50 -13.61 -18.79 6.52
N GLN A 51 -13.17 -19.99 6.15
CA GLN A 51 -13.26 -20.53 4.80
C GLN A 51 -14.71 -20.60 4.32
N ASP A 52 -15.64 -21.02 5.17
CA ASP A 52 -17.07 -21.15 4.84
C ASP A 52 -17.77 -19.79 4.53
N GLN A 53 -17.12 -18.67 4.85
CA GLN A 53 -17.62 -17.32 4.53
C GLN A 53 -17.15 -16.80 3.17
N ALA A 54 -16.28 -17.54 2.49
CA ALA A 54 -15.64 -17.09 1.26
C ALA A 54 -16.51 -17.33 0.02
N ASP A 55 -16.52 -16.37 -0.89
CA ASP A 55 -17.11 -16.51 -2.22
C ASP A 55 -16.11 -17.17 -3.21
N LYS A 56 -14.81 -16.99 -2.95
CA LYS A 56 -13.68 -17.51 -3.74
C LYS A 56 -12.60 -18.08 -2.84
N HIS A 57 -11.94 -19.14 -3.31
CA HIS A 57 -10.80 -19.77 -2.65
C HIS A 57 -9.57 -19.67 -3.54
N LEU A 58 -8.59 -18.88 -3.12
CA LEU A 58 -7.28 -18.83 -3.74
C LEU A 58 -6.37 -19.87 -3.09
N LEU A 59 -5.86 -20.81 -3.88
CA LEU A 59 -4.94 -21.84 -3.42
C LEU A 59 -3.52 -21.49 -3.89
N VAL A 60 -2.65 -21.05 -2.99
CA VAL A 60 -1.26 -20.67 -3.32
C VAL A 60 -0.38 -21.91 -3.29
N LEU A 61 -0.32 -22.63 -4.40
CA LEU A 61 0.31 -23.94 -4.53
C LEU A 61 1.84 -23.85 -4.61
N SER A 62 2.49 -24.73 -3.87
CA SER A 62 3.92 -25.05 -3.92
C SER A 62 4.15 -26.45 -3.36
N ASP A 63 5.37 -26.94 -3.40
CA ASP A 63 5.72 -28.24 -2.81
C ASP A 63 5.50 -28.25 -1.29
N ASP A 64 5.83 -27.15 -0.60
CA ASP A 64 5.63 -27.01 0.85
C ASP A 64 4.14 -26.93 1.22
N TYR A 65 3.33 -26.27 0.39
CA TYR A 65 1.87 -26.27 0.53
C TYR A 65 1.31 -27.70 0.51
N LEU A 66 1.72 -28.51 -0.47
CA LEU A 66 1.21 -29.87 -0.64
C LEU A 66 1.72 -30.86 0.41
N LYS A 67 2.78 -30.50 1.15
CA LYS A 67 3.29 -31.27 2.30
C LYS A 67 2.60 -30.93 3.61
N SER A 68 1.90 -29.80 3.67
CA SER A 68 1.19 -29.37 4.86
C SER A 68 -0.20 -30.00 4.90
N ASP A 69 -0.42 -30.95 5.81
CA ASP A 69 -1.74 -31.57 6.06
C ASP A 69 -2.86 -30.54 6.21
N TYR A 70 -2.54 -29.43 6.86
CA TYR A 70 -3.47 -28.34 7.11
C TYR A 70 -3.91 -27.64 5.79
N CYS A 71 -2.96 -27.15 4.99
CA CYS A 71 -3.23 -26.62 3.65
C CYS A 71 -3.93 -27.63 2.70
N CYS A 72 -3.58 -28.91 2.79
CA CYS A 72 -4.25 -29.97 2.02
C CYS A 72 -5.71 -30.13 2.44
N HIS A 73 -6.02 -30.06 3.73
CA HIS A 73 -7.39 -30.06 4.23
C HIS A 73 -8.22 -28.90 3.66
N GLU A 74 -7.68 -27.68 3.69
CA GLU A 74 -8.36 -26.49 3.13
C GLU A 74 -8.55 -26.58 1.62
N MET A 75 -7.55 -27.12 0.91
CA MET A 75 -7.64 -27.39 -0.52
C MET A 75 -8.75 -28.39 -0.84
N ASP A 76 -8.80 -29.52 -0.13
CA ASP A 76 -9.80 -30.56 -0.37
C ASP A 76 -11.21 -30.03 -0.12
N ARG A 77 -11.39 -29.21 0.93
CA ARG A 77 -12.66 -28.50 1.18
C ARG A 77 -13.03 -27.56 0.05
N ALA A 78 -12.09 -26.75 -0.42
CA ALA A 78 -12.33 -25.81 -1.52
C ALA A 78 -12.71 -26.55 -2.80
N ILE A 79 -11.96 -27.61 -3.17
CA ILE A 79 -12.24 -28.43 -4.36
C ILE A 79 -13.59 -29.13 -4.24
N ALA A 80 -14.01 -29.57 -3.05
CA ALA A 80 -15.34 -30.16 -2.86
C ALA A 80 -16.49 -29.20 -3.22
N LEU A 81 -16.28 -27.88 -3.14
CA LEU A 81 -17.26 -26.86 -3.57
C LEU A 81 -17.30 -26.66 -5.09
N ASP A 82 -16.22 -26.98 -5.81
CA ASP A 82 -16.13 -26.87 -7.27
C ASP A 82 -15.24 -28.00 -7.88
N PRO A 83 -15.68 -29.27 -7.81
CA PRO A 83 -14.80 -30.42 -8.12
C PRO A 83 -14.26 -30.45 -9.54
N ASP A 84 -15.03 -29.88 -10.48
CA ASP A 84 -14.69 -29.79 -11.90
C ASP A 84 -14.15 -28.40 -12.29
N PHE A 85 -13.98 -27.47 -11.34
CA PHE A 85 -13.55 -26.09 -11.56
C PHE A 85 -14.42 -25.32 -12.58
N LYS A 86 -15.71 -25.66 -12.68
CA LYS A 86 -16.66 -25.06 -13.63
C LYS A 86 -17.23 -23.74 -13.14
N SER A 87 -17.31 -23.58 -11.82
CA SER A 87 -17.90 -22.40 -11.18
C SER A 87 -16.87 -21.28 -10.96
N GLY A 88 -15.58 -21.61 -11.11
CA GLY A 88 -14.46 -20.71 -10.85
C GLY A 88 -14.39 -20.28 -9.40
N ILE A 89 -14.96 -21.07 -8.48
CA ILE A 89 -14.94 -20.79 -7.03
C ILE A 89 -13.52 -21.01 -6.50
N VAL A 90 -12.84 -22.04 -7.01
CA VAL A 90 -11.46 -22.38 -6.66
C VAL A 90 -10.52 -21.84 -7.74
N ILE A 91 -9.51 -21.08 -7.31
CA ILE A 91 -8.53 -20.43 -8.19
C ILE A 91 -7.14 -20.92 -7.77
N PRO A 92 -6.55 -21.87 -8.51
CA PRO A 92 -5.18 -22.30 -8.24
C PRO A 92 -4.18 -21.23 -8.69
N VAL A 93 -3.21 -20.94 -7.82
CA VAL A 93 -2.10 -20.02 -8.06
C VAL A 93 -0.79 -20.75 -7.81
N LEU A 94 0.05 -20.86 -8.82
CA LEU A 94 1.36 -21.51 -8.67
C LEU A 94 2.38 -20.50 -8.15
N ARG A 95 3.03 -20.81 -7.02
CA ARG A 95 4.10 -19.97 -6.45
C ARG A 95 5.45 -20.68 -6.34
N GLY A 96 5.50 -21.97 -6.66
CA GLY A 96 6.75 -22.73 -6.77
C GLY A 96 6.54 -24.03 -7.55
N ALA A 97 7.63 -24.63 -8.01
CA ALA A 97 7.58 -25.92 -8.68
C ALA A 97 6.96 -26.97 -7.75
N CYS A 98 5.95 -27.68 -8.21
CA CYS A 98 5.32 -28.78 -7.48
C CYS A 98 4.63 -29.75 -8.45
N THR A 99 4.36 -30.96 -7.96
CA THR A 99 3.54 -31.94 -8.69
C THR A 99 2.10 -31.77 -8.25
N LEU A 100 1.24 -31.25 -9.12
CA LEU A 100 -0.17 -31.05 -8.80
C LEU A 100 -0.87 -32.39 -8.49
N PRO A 101 -1.71 -32.44 -7.44
CA PRO A 101 -2.45 -33.65 -7.09
C PRO A 101 -3.47 -34.03 -8.16
N PRO A 102 -3.91 -35.30 -8.25
CA PRO A 102 -4.89 -35.77 -9.23
C PRO A 102 -6.20 -34.98 -9.25
N SER A 103 -6.61 -34.46 -8.08
CA SER A 103 -7.79 -33.61 -7.90
C SER A 103 -7.73 -32.29 -8.66
N ILE A 104 -6.52 -31.80 -8.99
CA ILE A 104 -6.31 -30.61 -9.83
C ILE A 104 -5.90 -31.03 -11.24
N LYS A 105 -5.04 -32.05 -11.37
CA LYS A 105 -4.48 -32.46 -12.67
C LYS A 105 -5.52 -33.01 -13.66
N THR A 106 -6.49 -33.78 -13.18
CA THR A 106 -7.49 -34.46 -14.04
C THR A 106 -8.58 -33.52 -14.57
N PRO A 107 -9.11 -32.55 -13.78
CA PRO A 107 -9.95 -31.49 -14.36
C PRO A 107 -9.13 -30.48 -15.16
N ASN A 108 -7.81 -30.42 -14.96
CA ASN A 108 -6.86 -29.54 -15.66
C ASN A 108 -7.33 -28.08 -15.74
N PRO A 109 -7.66 -27.45 -14.59
CA PRO A 109 -8.11 -26.07 -14.58
C PRO A 109 -6.98 -25.15 -15.00
N LEU A 110 -7.34 -23.99 -15.58
CA LEU A 110 -6.37 -22.92 -15.76
C LEU A 110 -5.93 -22.42 -14.37
N TYR A 111 -4.62 -22.30 -14.18
CA TYR A 111 -4.03 -21.73 -12.98
C TYR A 111 -3.22 -20.48 -13.33
N ALA A 112 -3.11 -19.57 -12.39
CA ALA A 112 -2.26 -18.39 -12.53
C ALA A 112 -0.84 -18.73 -12.05
N ASP A 113 0.14 -18.64 -12.93
CA ASP A 113 1.54 -18.85 -12.56
C ASP A 113 2.18 -17.54 -12.07
N LEU A 114 2.45 -17.45 -10.78
CA LEU A 114 3.13 -16.33 -10.12
C LEU A 114 4.50 -16.75 -9.56
N CYS A 115 5.15 -17.76 -10.16
CA CYS A 115 6.56 -18.05 -9.86
C CYS A 115 7.45 -16.85 -10.24
N ASP A 116 7.13 -16.18 -11.34
CA ASP A 116 7.60 -14.83 -11.68
C ASP A 116 6.46 -13.82 -11.46
N ASP A 117 6.47 -13.17 -10.29
CA ASP A 117 5.45 -12.20 -9.91
C ASP A 117 5.64 -10.81 -10.54
N SER A 118 6.63 -10.63 -11.42
CA SER A 118 6.78 -9.43 -12.23
C SER A 118 5.88 -9.44 -13.48
N ASN A 119 5.40 -10.62 -13.89
CA ASN A 119 4.48 -10.75 -15.03
C ASN A 119 3.06 -10.27 -14.66
N SER A 120 2.52 -9.31 -15.41
CA SER A 120 1.22 -8.70 -15.11
C SER A 120 -0.01 -9.56 -15.42
N ASP A 121 0.10 -10.53 -16.33
CA ASP A 121 -1.07 -11.25 -16.84
C ASP A 121 -1.67 -12.20 -15.80
N PRO A 122 -0.90 -13.04 -15.09
CA PRO A 122 -1.42 -13.89 -14.02
C PRO A 122 -2.07 -13.07 -12.89
N TRP A 123 -1.45 -11.94 -12.52
CA TRP A 123 -2.05 -10.99 -11.56
C TRP A 123 -3.40 -10.47 -12.04
N THR A 124 -3.50 -10.07 -13.30
CA THR A 124 -4.75 -9.54 -13.86
C THR A 124 -5.87 -10.57 -13.81
N GLN A 125 -5.58 -11.82 -14.15
CA GLN A 125 -6.54 -12.92 -14.09
C GLN A 125 -7.02 -13.16 -12.66
N ILE A 126 -6.10 -13.26 -11.69
CA ILE A 126 -6.46 -13.45 -10.27
C ILE A 126 -7.33 -12.30 -9.77
N LEU A 127 -6.90 -11.06 -10.00
CA LEU A 127 -7.63 -9.88 -9.53
C LEU A 127 -9.02 -9.79 -10.17
N GLN A 128 -9.17 -10.11 -11.46
CA GLN A 128 -10.48 -10.17 -12.11
C GLN A 128 -11.38 -11.24 -11.50
N GLN A 129 -10.86 -12.46 -11.29
CA GLN A 129 -11.61 -13.55 -10.67
C GLN A 129 -12.00 -13.26 -9.22
N CYS A 130 -11.23 -12.40 -8.54
CA CYS A 130 -11.50 -11.92 -7.18
C CYS A 130 -12.30 -10.61 -7.15
N ASN A 131 -12.81 -10.12 -8.29
CA ASN A 131 -13.48 -8.82 -8.42
C ASN A 131 -12.68 -7.66 -7.76
N ALA A 132 -11.35 -7.78 -7.81
CA ALA A 132 -10.36 -6.90 -7.22
C ALA A 132 -9.72 -6.01 -8.30
N THR A 133 -10.55 -5.43 -9.18
CA THR A 133 -10.09 -4.68 -10.36
C THR A 133 -9.77 -3.22 -10.09
N GLY A 134 -9.99 -2.75 -8.85
CA GLY A 134 -9.86 -1.36 -8.43
C GLY A 134 -8.43 -0.81 -8.32
N LEU A 135 -7.39 -1.58 -8.64
CA LEU A 135 -5.99 -1.10 -8.61
C LEU A 135 -5.75 0.12 -9.51
N GLY A 136 -6.42 0.14 -10.67
CA GLY A 136 -6.22 1.15 -11.73
C GLY A 136 -4.86 1.09 -12.44
N THR A 137 -3.98 0.16 -12.06
CA THR A 137 -2.69 -0.13 -12.70
C THR A 137 -2.43 -1.66 -12.69
N THR A 138 -1.28 -2.11 -13.16
CA THR A 138 -0.85 -3.51 -12.99
C THR A 138 -0.34 -3.73 -11.57
N ALA A 139 -0.54 -4.95 -11.02
CA ALA A 139 -0.03 -5.27 -9.68
C ALA A 139 1.51 -5.13 -9.57
N PRO A 140 2.33 -5.57 -10.54
CA PRO A 140 3.77 -5.34 -10.49
C PRO A 140 4.16 -3.86 -10.43
N ALA A 141 3.50 -3.00 -11.21
CA ALA A 141 3.78 -1.56 -11.17
C ALA A 141 3.38 -0.93 -9.83
N TRP A 142 2.24 -1.34 -9.27
CA TRP A 142 1.77 -0.91 -7.95
C TRP A 142 2.75 -1.33 -6.84
N LEU A 143 3.16 -2.60 -6.84
CA LEU A 143 4.11 -3.14 -5.85
C LEU A 143 5.49 -2.49 -5.98
N THR A 144 5.99 -2.29 -7.20
CA THR A 144 7.27 -1.60 -7.44
C THR A 144 7.24 -0.18 -6.91
N ALA A 145 6.19 0.58 -7.21
CA ALA A 145 6.04 1.94 -6.72
C ALA A 145 6.00 2.00 -5.18
N ARG A 146 5.26 1.08 -4.55
CA ARG A 146 5.21 0.97 -3.09
C ARG A 146 6.57 0.65 -2.48
N ASP A 147 7.25 -0.38 -3.01
CA ASP A 147 8.55 -0.83 -2.50
C ASP A 147 9.62 0.25 -2.67
N ASP A 148 9.61 0.99 -3.80
CA ASP A 148 10.50 2.12 -4.02
C ASP A 148 10.25 3.25 -3.03
N LEU A 149 8.99 3.61 -2.79
CA LEU A 149 8.64 4.62 -1.81
C LEU A 149 9.05 4.21 -0.39
N ALA A 150 8.75 2.99 0.02
CA ALA A 150 9.18 2.46 1.32
C ALA A 150 10.70 2.57 1.46
N ARG A 151 11.46 2.08 0.47
CA ARG A 151 12.92 2.13 0.44
C ARG A 151 13.48 3.55 0.52
N TYR A 152 12.90 4.51 -0.20
CA TYR A 152 13.34 5.91 -0.11
C TYR A 152 13.06 6.50 1.26
N LEU A 153 11.86 6.27 1.81
CA LEU A 153 11.47 6.81 3.11
C LEU A 153 12.26 6.21 4.27
N GLU A 154 12.57 4.91 4.24
CA GLU A 154 13.46 4.25 5.21
C GLU A 154 14.84 4.91 5.24
N ARG A 155 15.35 5.30 4.07
CA ARG A 155 16.63 5.99 3.91
C ARG A 155 16.55 7.50 4.16
N ASN A 156 15.42 7.99 4.66
CA ASN A 156 15.14 9.41 4.90
C ASN A 156 15.24 10.26 3.63
N GLN A 157 15.01 9.67 2.46
CA GLN A 157 14.99 10.36 1.18
C GLN A 157 13.55 10.78 0.85
N SER A 158 13.37 12.05 0.55
CA SER A 158 12.07 12.57 0.13
C SER A 158 11.72 12.05 -1.26
N ALA A 159 10.45 11.73 -1.46
CA ALA A 159 9.94 11.16 -2.69
C ALA A 159 8.66 11.86 -3.16
N ASN A 160 8.45 11.87 -4.47
CA ASN A 160 7.26 12.34 -5.13
C ASN A 160 6.58 11.18 -5.85
N LEU A 161 5.39 10.81 -5.39
CA LEU A 161 4.50 9.85 -6.01
C LEU A 161 3.61 10.58 -7.04
N VAL A 162 3.92 10.40 -8.32
CA VAL A 162 3.15 10.97 -9.44
C VAL A 162 2.12 9.95 -9.89
N VAL A 163 0.83 10.29 -9.80
CA VAL A 163 -0.26 9.32 -9.98
C VAL A 163 -1.14 9.65 -11.19
N GLY A 164 -1.33 8.66 -12.05
CA GLY A 164 -2.28 8.71 -13.16
C GLY A 164 -3.74 8.72 -12.69
N ASN A 165 -4.64 9.15 -13.58
CA ASN A 165 -6.08 9.10 -13.31
C ASN A 165 -6.55 7.65 -13.14
N GLY A 166 -7.49 7.41 -12.21
CA GLY A 166 -8.06 6.09 -11.96
C GLY A 166 -7.18 5.10 -11.17
N VAL A 167 -5.92 5.44 -10.88
CA VAL A 167 -5.02 4.63 -10.05
C VAL A 167 -5.40 4.71 -8.57
N ASN A 168 -5.49 3.57 -7.89
CA ASN A 168 -5.74 3.51 -6.44
C ASN A 168 -4.44 3.72 -5.64
N TRP A 169 -3.95 4.96 -5.65
CA TRP A 169 -2.79 5.37 -4.86
C TRP A 169 -3.11 5.52 -3.36
N ARG A 170 -4.39 5.69 -2.99
CA ARG A 170 -4.81 5.80 -1.58
C ARG A 170 -4.52 4.51 -0.82
N ALA A 171 -4.93 3.38 -1.38
CA ALA A 171 -4.60 2.07 -0.80
C ALA A 171 -3.08 1.83 -0.70
N LEU A 172 -2.29 2.37 -1.64
CA LEU A 172 -0.83 2.30 -1.57
C LEU A 172 -0.30 3.08 -0.36
N LEU A 173 -0.78 4.31 -0.18
CA LEU A 173 -0.39 5.14 0.94
C LEU A 173 -0.84 4.54 2.29
N GLU A 174 -2.07 4.03 2.38
CA GLU A 174 -2.58 3.34 3.56
C GLU A 174 -1.70 2.14 3.92
N HIS A 175 -1.30 1.34 2.95
CA HIS A 175 -0.38 0.23 3.18
C HIS A 175 1.01 0.70 3.63
N LEU A 176 1.54 1.81 3.08
CA LEU A 176 2.80 2.39 3.57
C LEU A 176 2.70 2.88 5.02
N VAL A 177 1.56 3.42 5.41
CA VAL A 177 1.33 3.95 6.77
C VAL A 177 1.14 2.82 7.78
N ASN A 178 0.37 1.79 7.43
CA ASN A 178 -0.04 0.75 8.37
C ASN A 178 0.96 -0.41 8.47
N ASP A 179 1.57 -0.81 7.35
CA ASP A 179 2.30 -2.08 7.27
C ASP A 179 3.83 -1.90 7.26
N TYR A 180 4.32 -0.67 7.09
CA TYR A 180 5.74 -0.35 7.23
C TYR A 180 5.99 0.48 8.49
N PRO A 181 7.06 0.22 9.24
CA PRO A 181 7.42 0.96 10.46
C PRO A 181 8.06 2.33 10.15
N LEU A 182 7.47 3.08 9.21
CA LEU A 182 7.99 4.37 8.74
C LEU A 182 7.64 5.52 9.68
N GLY A 183 6.56 5.40 10.47
CA GLY A 183 5.99 6.52 11.21
C GLY A 183 5.59 7.67 10.28
N LEU A 184 5.02 7.34 9.12
CA LEU A 184 4.63 8.28 8.09
C LEU A 184 3.30 8.94 8.48
N ALA A 185 3.30 10.27 8.62
CA ALA A 185 2.11 11.04 8.98
C ALA A 185 1.40 11.59 7.73
N PRO A 186 0.22 11.06 7.34
CA PRO A 186 -0.51 11.56 6.18
C PRO A 186 -1.27 12.86 6.50
N VAL A 187 -1.24 13.80 5.56
CA VAL A 187 -1.97 15.08 5.59
C VAL A 187 -2.54 15.35 4.20
N ASP A 188 -3.86 15.59 4.14
CA ASP A 188 -4.58 15.82 2.89
C ASP A 188 -4.77 17.31 2.60
N LEU A 189 -4.19 17.80 1.50
CA LEU A 189 -4.33 19.21 1.10
C LEU A 189 -5.69 19.56 0.47
N GLN A 190 -6.57 18.58 0.24
CA GLN A 190 -7.97 18.82 -0.06
C GLN A 190 -8.81 19.13 1.18
N ASP A 191 -8.32 18.78 2.38
CA ASP A 191 -9.00 19.11 3.62
C ASP A 191 -9.08 20.64 3.78
N PRO A 192 -10.27 21.24 3.94
CA PRO A 192 -10.42 22.68 4.16
C PRO A 192 -9.53 23.23 5.28
N ASP A 193 -9.27 22.46 6.33
CA ASP A 193 -8.44 22.87 7.47
C ASP A 193 -6.97 23.11 7.06
N THR A 194 -6.52 22.56 5.94
CA THR A 194 -5.16 22.76 5.42
C THR A 194 -5.02 23.99 4.52
N THR A 195 -6.11 24.72 4.22
CA THR A 195 -6.11 25.84 3.25
C THR A 195 -5.14 26.97 3.64
N SER A 196 -5.01 27.25 4.94
CA SER A 196 -4.10 28.27 5.46
C SER A 196 -2.77 27.64 5.87
N ARG A 197 -1.69 28.44 5.90
CA ARG A 197 -0.39 27.99 6.41
C ARG A 197 -0.48 27.41 7.83
N ARG A 198 -1.10 28.16 8.75
CA ARG A 198 -1.29 27.71 10.15
C ARG A 198 -2.12 26.42 10.22
N GLY A 199 -3.14 26.32 9.38
CA GLY A 199 -3.98 25.14 9.24
C GLY A 199 -3.18 23.90 8.81
N LEU A 200 -2.36 24.02 7.76
CA LEU A 200 -1.44 22.96 7.33
C LEU A 200 -0.49 22.53 8.45
N LEU A 201 0.19 23.47 9.10
CA LEU A 201 1.13 23.16 10.19
C LEU A 201 0.43 22.47 11.37
N SER A 202 -0.81 22.87 11.67
CA SER A 202 -1.64 22.24 12.71
C SER A 202 -2.08 20.83 12.32
N ALA A 203 -2.46 20.62 11.06
CA ALA A 203 -2.79 19.30 10.53
C ALA A 203 -1.59 18.34 10.58
N ILE A 204 -0.40 18.83 10.24
CA ILE A 204 0.86 18.08 10.40
C ILE A 204 1.10 17.72 11.87
N ALA A 205 1.01 18.68 12.79
CA ALA A 205 1.23 18.42 14.21
C ALA A 205 0.24 17.35 14.72
N LYS A 206 -1.04 17.47 14.36
CA LYS A 206 -2.08 16.49 14.68
C LYS A 206 -1.75 15.10 14.11
N ALA A 207 -1.33 15.01 12.86
CA ALA A 207 -0.96 13.75 12.21
C ALA A 207 0.28 13.09 12.84
N LEU A 208 1.15 13.89 13.48
CA LEU A 208 2.30 13.42 14.27
C LEU A 208 1.93 13.01 15.71
N GLY A 209 0.65 13.12 16.09
CA GLY A 209 0.15 12.83 17.43
C GLY A 209 0.35 13.97 18.44
N GLU A 210 0.71 15.16 17.97
CA GLU A 210 1.09 16.30 18.81
C GLU A 210 -0.10 17.25 19.01
N ARG A 211 -0.21 17.79 20.23
CA ARG A 211 -1.18 18.83 20.56
C ARG A 211 -0.45 20.16 20.73
N VAL A 212 -0.25 20.87 19.62
CA VAL A 212 0.48 22.14 19.63
C VAL A 212 -0.45 23.29 19.30
N SER A 213 -0.45 24.32 20.15
CA SER A 213 -1.00 25.62 19.82
C SER A 213 0.07 26.44 19.13
N LEU A 214 0.06 26.47 17.81
CA LEU A 214 0.98 27.31 17.02
C LEU A 214 0.60 28.78 17.21
N ALA A 215 1.59 29.65 17.40
CA ALA A 215 1.42 31.09 17.40
C ALA A 215 0.96 31.61 16.01
N ASP A 216 0.65 32.90 15.92
CA ASP A 216 0.36 33.53 14.63
C ASP A 216 1.62 33.84 13.83
N LYS A 217 1.45 34.15 12.53
CA LYS A 217 2.52 34.63 11.66
C LYS A 217 3.23 35.83 12.32
N PRO A 218 4.57 35.86 12.37
CA PRO A 218 5.52 34.94 11.75
C PRO A 218 6.09 33.83 12.66
N ARG A 219 5.57 33.65 13.87
CA ARG A 219 6.16 32.75 14.88
C ARG A 219 5.76 31.29 14.71
N ASP A 220 4.65 31.01 14.02
CA ASP A 220 4.19 29.67 13.66
C ASP A 220 5.28 28.75 13.07
N LEU A 221 6.14 29.29 12.19
CA LEU A 221 7.24 28.51 11.60
C LEU A 221 8.35 28.17 12.61
N ALA A 222 8.61 29.06 13.58
CA ALA A 222 9.56 28.79 14.65
C ALA A 222 9.05 27.71 15.61
N ASP A 223 7.75 27.77 15.96
CA ASP A 223 7.08 26.76 16.77
C ASP A 223 7.10 25.40 16.05
N PHE A 224 6.79 25.39 14.76
CA PHE A 224 6.84 24.17 13.94
C PHE A 224 8.25 23.59 13.83
N LYS A 225 9.27 24.43 13.64
CA LYS A 225 10.67 24.00 13.69
C LYS A 225 11.01 23.38 15.05
N ALA A 226 10.62 24.01 16.15
CA ALA A 226 10.88 23.51 17.50
C ALA A 226 10.20 22.14 17.72
N LEU A 227 8.97 21.97 17.23
CA LEU A 227 8.25 20.71 17.25
C LEU A 227 9.09 19.59 16.59
N LEU A 228 9.54 19.80 15.35
CA LEU A 228 10.30 18.78 14.62
C LEU A 228 11.71 18.57 15.18
N ALA A 229 12.32 19.58 15.81
CA ALA A 229 13.66 19.49 16.37
C ALA A 229 13.77 18.46 17.52
N THR A 230 12.68 18.25 18.26
CA THR A 230 12.61 17.26 19.35
C THR A 230 12.59 15.81 18.87
N ARG A 231 12.29 15.58 17.58
CA ARG A 231 12.15 14.25 16.99
C ARG A 231 13.46 13.80 16.35
N SER A 232 13.72 12.50 16.30
CA SER A 232 14.92 11.95 15.65
C SER A 232 14.90 12.21 14.14
N ASN A 233 13.79 11.82 13.50
CA ASN A 233 13.39 12.22 12.15
C ASN A 233 11.86 12.27 12.06
N THR A 234 11.33 13.06 11.12
CA THR A 234 9.89 13.19 10.86
C THR A 234 9.59 12.85 9.41
N ARG A 235 8.61 11.97 9.17
CA ARG A 235 8.15 11.62 7.82
C ARG A 235 6.71 12.08 7.64
N ILE A 236 6.46 12.88 6.61
CA ILE A 236 5.12 13.43 6.33
C ILE A 236 4.75 13.06 4.91
N ALA A 237 3.53 12.55 4.71
CA ALA A 237 2.93 12.38 3.40
C ALA A 237 1.93 13.51 3.13
N LEU A 238 2.26 14.41 2.20
CA LEU A 238 1.35 15.45 1.73
C LEU A 238 0.64 14.96 0.46
N THR A 239 -0.68 14.78 0.52
CA THR A 239 -1.48 14.36 -0.63
C THR A 239 -2.12 15.55 -1.33
N HIS A 240 -2.41 15.40 -2.63
CA HIS A 240 -2.94 16.46 -3.48
C HIS A 240 -2.05 17.71 -3.54
N PHE A 241 -0.74 17.51 -3.61
CA PHE A 241 0.23 18.62 -3.60
C PHE A 241 0.18 19.53 -4.82
N ASP A 242 -0.51 19.12 -5.90
CA ASP A 242 -0.83 20.02 -7.01
C ASP A 242 -1.64 21.26 -6.58
N LEU A 243 -2.27 21.23 -5.40
CA LEU A 243 -2.96 22.39 -4.84
C LEU A 243 -2.02 23.43 -4.23
N ALA A 244 -0.84 23.02 -3.74
CA ALA A 244 0.07 23.89 -2.99
C ALA A 244 0.47 25.17 -3.76
N PRO A 245 0.78 25.14 -5.07
CA PRO A 245 1.12 26.34 -5.85
C PRO A 245 -0.04 27.33 -6.00
N HIS A 246 -1.28 26.89 -5.77
CA HIS A 246 -2.50 27.69 -5.91
C HIS A 246 -3.06 28.17 -4.56
N ARG A 247 -2.35 27.93 -3.44
CA ARG A 247 -2.73 28.43 -2.12
C ARG A 247 -1.99 29.74 -1.83
N ASP A 248 -2.69 30.87 -1.89
CA ASP A 248 -2.10 32.20 -1.63
C ASP A 248 -1.44 32.34 -0.25
N TYR A 249 -1.86 31.52 0.72
CA TYR A 249 -1.34 31.55 2.08
C TYR A 249 -0.08 30.70 2.27
N TYR A 250 0.32 29.87 1.29
CA TYR A 250 1.57 29.13 1.31
C TYR A 250 2.67 30.02 0.75
N ASP A 251 3.19 30.89 1.61
CA ASP A 251 4.21 31.86 1.23
C ASP A 251 5.60 31.25 1.07
N VAL A 252 6.51 32.05 0.52
CA VAL A 252 7.92 31.67 0.33
C VAL A 252 8.59 31.24 1.65
N ASP A 253 8.18 31.81 2.78
CA ASP A 253 8.71 31.49 4.10
C ASP A 253 8.38 30.05 4.51
N LEU A 254 7.17 29.56 4.23
CA LEU A 254 6.80 28.16 4.45
C LEU A 254 7.72 27.22 3.67
N PHE A 255 7.88 27.47 2.37
CA PHE A 255 8.70 26.62 1.51
C PHE A 255 10.19 26.68 1.87
N ALA A 256 10.69 27.86 2.26
CA ALA A 256 12.05 28.02 2.79
C ALA A 256 12.24 27.25 4.10
N ALA A 257 11.25 27.27 5.00
CA ALA A 257 11.29 26.51 6.25
C ALA A 257 11.27 24.99 6.00
N LEU A 258 10.43 24.50 5.09
CA LEU A 258 10.40 23.08 4.71
C LEU A 258 11.74 22.65 4.11
N ARG A 259 12.30 23.43 3.18
CA ARG A 259 13.65 23.20 2.61
C ARG A 259 14.70 23.09 3.72
N TYR A 260 14.73 24.06 4.63
CA TYR A 260 15.68 24.11 5.73
C TYR A 260 15.56 22.88 6.65
N LEU A 261 14.33 22.45 6.96
CA LEU A 261 14.07 21.25 7.75
C LEU A 261 14.52 19.97 7.04
N MET A 262 14.40 19.91 5.72
CA MET A 262 14.81 18.76 4.90
C MET A 262 16.33 18.70 4.69
N MET A 263 16.94 19.79 4.26
CA MET A 263 18.33 19.82 3.78
C MET A 263 19.35 20.13 4.88
N ASP A 264 19.09 21.21 5.63
CA ASP A 264 20.04 21.76 6.60
C ASP A 264 19.92 21.03 7.95
N MET A 265 18.70 20.91 8.48
CA MET A 265 18.47 20.21 9.76
C MET A 265 18.32 18.70 9.61
N ARG A 266 17.94 18.21 8.42
CA ARG A 266 17.66 16.78 8.15
C ARG A 266 16.68 16.17 9.17
N LYS A 267 15.65 16.94 9.53
CA LYS A 267 14.58 16.54 10.47
C LYS A 267 13.28 16.17 9.77
N LEU A 268 13.20 16.39 8.46
CA LEU A 268 12.00 16.21 7.68
C LEU A 268 12.30 15.41 6.40
N THR A 269 11.54 14.34 6.20
CA THR A 269 11.43 13.59 4.95
C THR A 269 10.01 13.73 4.44
N LEU A 270 9.84 14.14 3.18
CA LEU A 270 8.52 14.32 2.56
C LEU A 270 8.22 13.20 1.58
N LEU A 271 7.03 12.61 1.70
CA LEU A 271 6.34 11.97 0.59
C LEU A 271 5.33 12.96 0.02
N VAL A 272 5.46 13.30 -1.25
CA VAL A 272 4.53 14.22 -1.93
C VAL A 272 3.74 13.43 -2.95
N GLN A 273 2.41 13.37 -2.83
CA GLN A 273 1.57 12.83 -3.90
C GLN A 273 1.04 13.97 -4.76
N SER A 274 1.20 13.83 -6.08
CA SER A 274 0.75 14.81 -7.08
C SER A 274 0.35 14.15 -8.40
N ARG A 275 -0.19 14.94 -9.34
CA ARG A 275 -0.49 14.56 -10.73
C ARG A 275 0.65 14.87 -11.68
N THR A 276 1.55 15.77 -11.31
CA THR A 276 2.74 16.14 -12.08
C THR A 276 4.00 15.99 -11.25
N ARG A 277 5.17 15.91 -11.90
CA ARG A 277 6.45 15.78 -11.21
C ARG A 277 6.73 17.00 -10.34
N PHE A 278 7.35 16.79 -9.19
CA PHE A 278 7.65 17.83 -8.20
C PHE A 278 8.34 19.07 -8.78
N ALA A 279 9.35 18.87 -9.65
CA ALA A 279 10.08 19.95 -10.30
C ALA A 279 9.21 20.84 -11.22
N ALA A 280 8.01 20.39 -11.59
CA ALA A 280 7.05 21.15 -12.37
C ALA A 280 5.92 21.76 -11.53
N LEU A 281 5.83 21.42 -10.24
CA LEU A 281 4.78 21.92 -9.35
C LEU A 281 5.05 23.36 -8.92
N LEU A 282 6.31 23.69 -8.64
CA LEU A 282 6.67 24.98 -8.07
C LEU A 282 7.44 25.86 -9.08
N PRO A 283 7.26 27.19 -9.05
CA PRO A 283 8.05 28.10 -9.88
C PRO A 283 9.55 27.89 -9.68
N LYS A 284 10.39 28.13 -10.70
CA LYS A 284 11.85 27.95 -10.61
C LYS A 284 12.51 28.73 -9.47
N GLU A 285 11.95 29.89 -9.12
CA GLU A 285 12.41 30.76 -8.04
C GLU A 285 12.00 30.25 -6.64
N ASN A 286 11.18 29.20 -6.54
CA ASN A 286 10.69 28.69 -5.26
C ASN A 286 11.81 27.92 -4.52
N PRO A 287 11.98 28.13 -3.20
CA PRO A 287 13.01 27.44 -2.42
C PRO A 287 13.03 25.91 -2.55
N LEU A 288 11.88 25.26 -2.74
CA LEU A 288 11.83 23.80 -2.87
C LEU A 288 12.22 23.30 -4.28
N SER A 289 12.28 24.15 -5.30
CA SER A 289 12.45 23.73 -6.69
C SER A 289 13.82 23.09 -6.99
N ASP A 290 14.84 23.38 -6.18
CA ASP A 290 16.20 22.83 -6.33
C ASP A 290 16.45 21.56 -5.50
N ILE A 291 15.43 21.04 -4.80
CA ILE A 291 15.59 19.84 -3.95
C ILE A 291 15.52 18.58 -4.80
N ASP A 292 16.51 17.70 -4.63
CA ASP A 292 16.47 16.33 -5.17
C ASP A 292 15.41 15.49 -4.43
N ILE A 293 14.22 15.43 -5.01
CA ILE A 293 13.12 14.55 -4.58
C ILE A 293 13.02 13.39 -5.58
N LYS A 294 13.08 12.15 -5.07
CA LYS A 294 12.99 10.95 -5.91
C LYS A 294 11.60 10.82 -6.51
N THR A 295 11.50 10.67 -7.82
CA THR A 295 10.21 10.54 -8.49
C THR A 295 9.85 9.06 -8.66
N VAL A 296 8.66 8.68 -8.21
CA VAL A 296 8.04 7.38 -8.44
C VAL A 296 6.75 7.62 -9.23
N GLU A 297 6.65 7.06 -10.43
CA GLU A 297 5.47 7.20 -11.28
C GLU A 297 4.58 5.98 -11.18
N LEU A 298 3.30 6.19 -10.87
CA LEU A 298 2.28 5.16 -10.87
C LEU A 298 1.24 5.48 -11.95
N ARG A 299 1.44 4.89 -13.12
CA ARG A 299 0.62 5.14 -14.30
C ARG A 299 -0.60 4.23 -14.33
N ALA A 300 -1.69 4.72 -14.91
CA ALA A 300 -2.85 3.90 -15.20
C ALA A 300 -2.47 2.75 -16.17
N ARG A 301 -3.27 1.69 -16.19
CA ARG A 301 -3.14 0.69 -17.26
C ARG A 301 -3.28 1.39 -18.63
N PRO A 302 -2.43 1.07 -19.62
CA PRO A 302 -2.61 1.55 -20.98
C PRO A 302 -3.91 1.03 -21.60
#